data_AF-A0A0Q9IJI4-F1
#
_entry.id   AF-A0A0Q9IJI4-F1
#
_cell.length_a   1.000
_cell.length_b   1.000
_cell.length_c   1.000
_cell.angle_alpha   90.00
_cell.angle_beta   90.00
_cell.angle_gamma   90.00
#
_symmetry.space_group_name_H-M   'P 1'
#
loop_
_entity.id
_entity.type
_entity.pdbx_description
1 polymer ?
#
loop_
_entity_poly.entity_id
_entity_poly.type
_entity_poly.pdbx_seq_one_letter_code
_entity_poly.pdbx_strand_id
1 'polypeptide(L)'
;MGILVRDEKIDRQVRELAKISGTTLQGAIGIAVENELKRREERRERIEEAFRRAHAYLAQHPVVDDGMTHKEFWDREYGDA
;
A
#
# COMPACT_ATOMS: atom_id res chain seq x y z
N MET A 1 -27.53 -6.61 15.89
CA MET A 1 -27.24 -7.43 14.68
C MET A 1 -26.04 -8.31 14.99
N GLY A 2 -26.18 -9.63 14.92
CA GLY A 2 -25.09 -10.57 15.22
C GLY A 2 -24.40 -11.03 13.94
N ILE A 3 -23.07 -10.99 13.91
CA ILE A 3 -22.28 -11.59 12.83
C ILE A 3 -22.36 -13.12 13.01
N LEU A 4 -22.83 -13.81 11.98
CA LEU A 4 -22.98 -15.26 11.98
C LEU A 4 -21.83 -15.88 11.15
N VAL A 5 -20.90 -16.53 11.84
CA VAL A 5 -19.82 -17.29 11.20
C VAL A 5 -20.36 -18.69 10.90
N ARG A 6 -20.54 -19.01 9.63
CA ARG A 6 -21.08 -20.32 9.19
C ARG A 6 -20.00 -21.36 8.89
N ASP A 7 -18.75 -20.92 8.81
CA ASP A 7 -17.61 -21.76 8.49
C ASP A 7 -16.94 -22.27 9.78
N GLU A 8 -16.81 -23.58 9.93
CA GLU A 8 -16.24 -24.23 11.12
C GLU A 8 -14.76 -23.92 11.34
N LYS A 9 -14.00 -23.67 10.27
CA LYS A 9 -12.60 -23.28 10.39
C LYS A 9 -12.51 -21.87 10.96
N ILE A 10 -13.30 -20.94 10.43
CA ILE A 10 -13.33 -19.56 10.92
C ILE A 10 -13.82 -19.51 12.36
N ASP A 11 -14.85 -20.27 12.73
CA ASP A 11 -15.34 -20.34 14.11
C ASP A 11 -14.23 -20.80 15.08
N ARG A 12 -13.46 -21.84 14.72
CA ARG A 12 -12.30 -22.29 15.51
C ARG A 12 -11.23 -21.21 15.69
N GLN A 13 -10.89 -20.50 14.61
CA GLN A 13 -9.90 -19.42 14.66
C GLN A 13 -10.37 -18.25 15.52
N VAL A 14 -11.64 -17.87 15.41
CA VAL A 14 -12.24 -16.80 16.23
C VAL A 14 -12.26 -17.19 17.70
N ARG A 15 -12.60 -18.45 18.03
CA ARG A 15 -12.55 -18.97 19.40
C ARG A 15 -11.13 -18.96 19.97
N GLU A 16 -10.16 -19.39 19.19
CA GLU A 16 -8.75 -19.38 19.60
C GLU A 16 -8.26 -17.95 19.86
N LEU A 17 -8.56 -17.01 18.96
CA LEU A 17 -8.21 -15.60 19.12
C LEU A 17 -8.91 -14.98 20.34
N ALA A 18 -10.19 -15.30 20.56
CA ALA A 18 -10.92 -14.85 21.74
C ALA A 18 -10.29 -15.36 23.03
N LYS A 19 -9.84 -16.63 23.06
CA LYS A 19 -9.15 -17.23 24.19
C LYS A 19 -7.82 -16.54 24.49
N ILE A 20 -7.00 -16.30 23.46
CA ILE A 20 -5.70 -15.64 23.60
C ILE A 20 -5.86 -14.20 24.08
N SER A 21 -6.82 -13.49 23.50
CA SER A 21 -7.05 -12.07 23.77
C SER A 21 -7.93 -11.81 24.99
N GLY A 22 -8.43 -12.85 25.67
CA GLY A 22 -9.28 -12.72 26.85
C GLY A 22 -10.60 -11.97 26.59
N THR A 23 -11.19 -12.14 25.40
CA THR A 23 -12.35 -11.35 24.96
C THR A 23 -13.51 -12.24 24.46
N THR A 24 -14.62 -11.62 24.08
CA THR A 24 -15.76 -12.33 23.46
C THR A 24 -15.46 -12.70 22.01
N LEU A 25 -16.22 -13.63 21.42
CA LEU A 25 -16.05 -13.97 19.99
C LEU A 25 -16.23 -12.74 19.09
N GLN A 26 -17.20 -11.88 19.41
CA GLN A 26 -17.41 -10.62 18.70
C GLN A 26 -16.23 -9.65 18.90
N GLY A 27 -15.67 -9.59 20.11
CA GLY A 27 -14.46 -8.82 20.39
C GLY A 27 -13.25 -9.31 19.60
N ALA A 28 -13.06 -10.62 19.48
CA ALA A 28 -11.98 -11.20 18.69
C ALA A 28 -12.12 -10.90 17.19
N ILE A 29 -13.35 -10.95 16.65
CA ILE A 29 -13.63 -10.51 15.28
C ILE A 29 -13.29 -9.03 15.12
N GLY A 30 -13.70 -8.18 16.06
CA GLY A 30 -13.38 -6.75 16.06
C GLY A 30 -11.87 -6.50 15.99
N ILE A 31 -11.11 -7.13 16.89
CA ILE A 31 -9.64 -7.03 16.91
C ILE A 31 -9.03 -7.46 15.58
N ALA A 32 -9.49 -8.58 15.00
CA ALA A 32 -8.97 -9.07 13.73
C ALA A 32 -9.23 -8.07 12.58
N VAL A 33 -10.42 -7.48 12.52
CA VAL A 33 -10.81 -6.49 11.51
C VAL A 33 -10.02 -5.20 11.68
N GLU A 34 -9.92 -4.67 12.90
CA GLU A 34 -9.16 -3.45 13.19
C GLU A 34 -7.68 -3.59 12.81
N ASN A 35 -7.06 -4.72 13.12
CA ASN A 35 -5.68 -5.00 12.75
C ASN A 35 -5.46 -5.01 11.23
N GLU A 36 -6.39 -5.57 10.45
CA GLU A 36 -6.28 -5.59 8.99
C GLU A 36 -6.49 -4.20 8.39
N LEU A 37 -7.46 -3.43 8.91
CA LEU A 37 -7.68 -2.05 8.48
C LEU A 37 -6.45 -1.18 8.76
N LYS A 38 -5.88 -1.30 9.96
CA LYS A 38 -4.65 -0.61 10.35
C LYS A 38 -3.48 -0.94 9.43
N ARG A 39 -3.25 -2.24 9.12
CA ARG A 39 -2.19 -2.66 8.19
C ARG A 39 -2.35 -2.06 6.79
N ARG A 40 -3.58 -1.94 6.30
CA ARG A 40 -3.88 -1.34 5.00
C ARG A 40 -3.62 0.16 4.99
N GLU A 41 -4.00 0.85 6.05
CA GLU A 41 -3.72 2.27 6.25
C GLU A 41 -2.21 2.54 6.30
N GLU A 42 -1.48 1.80 7.14
CA GLU A 42 -0.01 1.91 7.22
C GLU A 42 0.67 1.62 5.88
N ARG A 43 0.11 0.73 5.05
CA ARG A 43 0.62 0.47 3.70
C ARG A 43 0.37 1.66 2.77
N ARG A 44 -0.82 2.26 2.83
CA ARG A 44 -1.17 3.45 2.05
C ARG A 44 -0.24 4.62 2.40
N GLU A 45 -0.06 4.89 3.69
CA GLU A 45 0.82 5.96 4.16
C GLU A 45 2.26 5.80 3.69
N ARG A 46 2.81 4.57 3.76
CA ARG A 46 4.16 4.28 3.26
C ARG A 46 4.30 4.53 1.76
N ILE A 47 3.29 4.18 0.98
CA ILE A 47 3.27 4.42 -0.47
C ILE A 47 3.21 5.92 -0.74
N GLU A 48 2.30 6.64 -0.09
CA GLU A 48 2.17 8.10 -0.24
C GLU A 48 3.45 8.83 0.15
N GLU A 49 4.10 8.42 1.23
CA GLU A 49 5.38 8.98 1.66
C GLU A 49 6.48 8.72 0.64
N ALA A 50 6.56 7.50 0.09
CA ALA A 50 7.51 7.16 -0.97
C ALA A 50 7.28 8.02 -2.23
N PHE A 51 6.02 8.19 -2.65
CA PHE A 51 5.65 9.07 -3.76
C PHE A 51 6.03 10.53 -3.48
N ARG A 52 5.76 11.03 -2.26
CA ARG A 52 6.10 12.40 -1.88
C ARG A 52 7.62 12.63 -1.92
N ARG A 53 8.41 11.68 -1.42
CA ARG A 53 9.88 11.74 -1.48
C ARG A 53 10.39 11.69 -2.92
N ALA A 54 9.83 10.81 -3.76
CA ALA A 54 10.20 10.72 -5.17
C ALA A 54 9.86 12.01 -5.93
N HIS A 55 8.67 12.58 -5.71
CA HIS A 55 8.27 13.83 -6.32
C HIS A 55 9.15 15.01 -5.86
N ALA A 56 9.49 15.07 -4.57
CA ALA A 56 10.41 16.10 -4.05
C ALA A 56 11.82 15.98 -4.65
N TYR A 57 12.33 14.76 -4.82
CA TYR A 57 13.62 14.50 -5.46
C TYR A 57 13.61 14.90 -6.95
N LEU A 58 12.57 14.53 -7.69
CA LEU A 58 12.42 14.88 -9.10
C LEU A 58 12.21 16.39 -9.30
N ALA A 59 11.49 17.06 -8.40
CA ALA A 59 11.32 18.51 -8.46
C ALA A 59 12.65 19.28 -8.32
N GLN A 60 13.65 18.71 -7.67
CA GLN A 60 15.00 19.28 -7.57
C GLN A 60 15.83 19.07 -8.85
N HIS A 61 15.41 18.16 -9.72
CA HIS A 61 16.07 17.84 -10.98
C HIS A 61 15.11 18.17 -12.13
N PRO A 62 14.88 19.47 -12.42
CA PRO A 62 14.03 19.85 -13.53
C PRO A 62 14.57 19.20 -14.81
N VAL A 63 13.75 18.36 -15.42
CA VAL A 63 14.05 17.83 -16.75
C VAL A 63 13.99 19.01 -17.70
N VAL A 64 15.14 19.36 -18.28
CA VAL A 64 15.20 20.34 -19.37
C VAL A 64 14.57 19.65 -20.57
N ASP A 65 13.32 20.00 -20.86
CA ASP A 65 12.67 19.62 -22.12
C ASP A 65 13.25 20.54 -23.21
N ASP A 66 14.14 19.99 -24.01
CA ASP A 66 14.75 20.67 -25.16
C ASP A 66 13.78 20.74 -26.35
N GLY A 67 12.55 20.24 -26.20
CA GLY A 67 11.54 20.18 -27.25
C GLY A 67 11.87 19.18 -28.35
N MET A 68 12.88 18.34 -28.16
CA MET A 68 13.33 17.35 -29.14
C MET A 68 12.81 15.96 -28.75
N THR A 69 12.34 15.21 -29.75
CA THR A 69 12.08 13.79 -29.56
C THR A 69 13.40 13.04 -29.36
N HIS A 70 13.34 11.86 -28.73
CA HIS A 70 14.53 11.04 -28.47
C HIS A 70 15.37 10.80 -29.74
N LYS A 71 14.72 10.64 -30.90
CA LYS A 71 15.41 10.49 -32.18
C LYS A 71 16.14 11.77 -32.61
N GLU A 72 15.47 12.92 -32.53
CA GLU A 72 16.05 14.22 -32.88
C GLU A 72 17.27 14.57 -32.00
N PHE A 73 17.25 14.17 -30.73
CA PHE A 73 18.40 14.30 -29.84
C PHE A 73 19.62 13.48 -30.32
N TRP A 74 19.42 12.19 -30.65
CA TRP A 74 20.52 11.33 -31.11
C TRP A 74 21.02 11.69 -32.51
N ASP A 75 20.13 12.11 -33.41
CA ASP A 75 20.49 12.59 -34.75
C ASP A 75 21.34 13.88 -34.64
N ARG A 76 21.08 14.76 -33.65
CA ARG A 76 21.91 15.95 -33.40
C ARG A 76 23.28 15.63 -32.78
N GLU A 77 23.32 14.73 -31.80
CA GLU A 77 24.56 14.46 -31.05
C GLU A 77 25.50 13.47 -31.76
N TYR A 78 24.97 12.58 -32.60
CA TYR A 78 25.71 11.47 -33.22
C TYR A 78 25.39 11.22 -34.70
N GLY A 79 24.55 12.05 -35.32
CA GLY A 79 24.07 11.82 -36.70
C GLY A 79 25.05 12.15 -37.82
N ASP A 80 26.22 12.72 -37.53
CA ASP A 80 27.32 12.83 -38.48
C ASP A 80 28.37 11.74 -38.18
N ALA A 81 28.10 10.52 -38.65
CA ALA A 81 29.06 9.43 -38.84
C ALA A 81 29.04 8.94 -40.29
#